data_AF-A0A819DQ30-F1
#
_entry.id   AF-A0A819DQ30-F1
#
_cell.length_a   1.000
_cell.length_b   1.000
_cell.length_c   1.000
_cell.angle_alpha   90.00
_cell.angle_beta   90.00
_cell.angle_gamma   90.00
#
_symmetry.space_group_name_H-M   'P 1'
#
loop_
_entity.id
_entity.type
_entity.pdbx_description
1 polymer ?
#
loop_
_entity_poly.entity_id
_entity_poly.type
_entity_poly.pdbx_seq_one_letter_code
_entity_poly.pdbx_strand_id
1 'polypeptide(L)'
;MGNVLDKFFFLIIFGYAIPIVQILANGGASSILTVCQALQQGTPVIVIEGTGRAADEIALIYKYLYGNHPVQHEEQRSIAAYNEASSKFQDL
;
A
#
# COMPACT_ATOMS: atom_id res chain seq x y z
N MET A 1 -9.22 -27.51 2.17
CA MET A 1 -8.52 -26.25 2.51
C MET A 1 -7.21 -26.62 3.18
N GLY A 2 -6.11 -26.68 2.43
CA GLY A 2 -4.81 -27.15 2.93
C GLY A 2 -4.08 -26.05 3.71
N ASN A 3 -3.59 -26.39 4.90
CA ASN A 3 -2.95 -25.46 5.83
C ASN A 3 -1.62 -24.92 5.28
N VAL A 4 -1.37 -23.63 5.54
CA VAL A 4 -0.22 -22.86 5.04
C VAL A 4 1.13 -23.43 5.49
N LEU A 5 1.17 -24.14 6.62
CA LEU A 5 2.38 -24.84 7.08
C LEU A 5 2.80 -26.00 6.18
N ASP A 6 1.88 -26.70 5.52
CA ASP A 6 2.24 -27.80 4.61
C ASP A 6 2.94 -27.28 3.36
N LYS A 7 2.55 -26.11 2.85
CA LYS A 7 3.21 -25.49 1.68
C LYS A 7 4.61 -24.97 2.01
N PHE A 8 4.81 -24.47 3.22
CA PHE A 8 6.12 -24.00 3.69
C PHE A 8 7.07 -25.16 4.00
N PHE A 9 6.57 -26.28 4.54
CA PHE A 9 7.40 -27.43 4.91
C PHE A 9 7.74 -28.34 3.71
N PHE A 10 6.88 -28.42 2.69
CA PHE A 10 7.11 -29.25 1.49
C PHE A 10 8.31 -28.79 0.64
N LEU A 11 8.71 -27.51 0.71
CA LEU A 11 9.71 -26.95 -0.20
C LEU A 11 11.17 -27.29 0.16
N ILE A 12 11.47 -27.45 1.45
CA ILE A 12 12.85 -27.54 1.95
C ILE A 12 13.48 -28.92 1.66
N ILE A 13 12.67 -29.94 1.35
CA ILE A 13 13.14 -31.32 1.17
C ILE A 13 13.29 -31.72 -0.32
N PHE A 14 12.75 -30.92 -1.27
CA PHE A 14 12.70 -31.27 -2.72
C PHE A 14 13.61 -30.44 -3.66
N GLY A 15 14.50 -29.56 -3.16
CA GLY A 15 15.48 -28.86 -4.02
C GLY A 15 14.93 -27.62 -4.74
N TYR A 16 14.34 -26.70 -3.98
CA TYR A 16 13.89 -25.40 -4.50
C TYR A 16 14.76 -24.24 -3.99
N ALA A 17 14.88 -23.21 -4.85
CA ALA A 17 15.79 -22.07 -4.73
C ALA A 17 15.60 -21.23 -3.44
N ILE A 18 16.64 -20.47 -3.08
CA ILE A 18 16.64 -19.54 -1.94
C ILE A 18 15.61 -18.42 -2.21
N PRO A 19 14.61 -18.23 -1.33
CA PRO A 19 13.63 -17.16 -1.51
C PRO A 19 14.26 -15.79 -1.20
N ILE A 20 14.00 -14.81 -2.07
CA ILE A 20 14.49 -13.44 -1.94
C ILE A 20 13.27 -12.50 -1.90
N VAL A 21 13.33 -11.48 -1.05
CA VAL A 21 12.33 -10.40 -0.96
C VAL A 21 13.05 -9.06 -0.83
N GLN A 22 12.45 -7.99 -1.35
CA GLN A 22 12.94 -6.62 -1.16
C GLN A 22 12.07 -5.87 -0.15
N ILE A 23 12.70 -5.02 0.67
CA ILE A 23 12.01 -4.12 1.61
C ILE A 23 12.25 -2.68 1.19
N LEU A 24 11.18 -1.92 0.96
CA LEU A 24 11.21 -0.47 0.77
C LEU A 24 10.85 0.21 2.09
N ALA A 25 11.86 0.68 2.82
CA ALA A 25 11.68 1.44 4.06
C ALA A 25 11.60 2.95 3.78
N ASN A 26 12.47 3.51 2.95
CA ASN A 26 12.42 4.92 2.55
C ASN A 26 12.94 5.01 1.11
N GLY A 27 12.80 6.16 0.47
CA GLY A 27 13.34 6.38 -0.84
C GLY A 27 12.81 7.63 -1.53
N GLY A 28 13.40 7.88 -2.69
CA GLY A 28 12.88 8.82 -3.69
C GLY A 28 12.54 8.09 -4.99
N ALA A 29 12.44 8.85 -6.08
CA ALA A 29 12.05 8.30 -7.39
C ALA A 29 12.90 7.11 -7.84
N SER A 30 14.21 7.11 -7.59
CA SER A 30 15.09 5.98 -7.94
C SER A 30 14.74 4.70 -7.18
N SER A 31 14.28 4.79 -5.94
CA SER A 31 13.88 3.63 -5.14
C SER A 31 12.60 2.98 -5.70
N ILE A 32 11.69 3.79 -6.26
CA ILE A 32 10.50 3.29 -6.95
C ILE A 32 10.91 2.49 -8.19
N LEU A 33 11.88 2.98 -8.97
CA LEU A 33 12.41 2.24 -10.12
C LEU A 33 13.01 0.89 -9.72
N THR A 34 13.76 0.83 -8.62
CA THR A 34 14.30 -0.44 -8.10
C THR A 34 13.19 -1.39 -7.67
N VAL A 35 12.14 -0.89 -7.02
CA VAL A 35 10.94 -1.70 -6.68
C VAL A 35 10.28 -2.26 -7.94
N CYS A 36 10.09 -1.44 -8.97
CA CYS A 36 9.55 -1.91 -10.25
C CYS A 36 10.41 -3.01 -10.87
N GLN A 37 11.74 -2.86 -10.85
CA GLN A 37 12.66 -3.88 -11.37
C GLN A 37 12.57 -5.20 -10.58
N ALA A 38 12.50 -5.14 -9.25
CA ALA A 38 12.36 -6.34 -8.44
C ALA A 38 11.05 -7.08 -8.71
N LEU A 39 9.94 -6.34 -8.82
CA LEU A 39 8.63 -6.93 -9.17
C LEU A 39 8.66 -7.57 -10.56
N GLN A 40 9.30 -6.93 -11.55
CA GLN A 40 9.48 -7.50 -12.90
C GLN A 40 10.32 -8.79 -12.89
N GLN A 41 11.26 -8.91 -11.95
CA GLN A 41 12.08 -10.12 -11.74
C GLN A 41 11.38 -11.18 -10.89
N GLY A 42 10.12 -10.96 -10.49
CA GLY A 42 9.36 -11.87 -9.64
C GLY A 42 9.79 -11.85 -8.17
N THR A 43 10.59 -10.87 -7.76
CA THR A 43 10.96 -10.67 -6.35
C THR A 43 9.85 -9.88 -5.65
N PRO A 44 9.20 -10.45 -4.62
CA PRO A 44 8.19 -9.75 -3.86
C PRO A 44 8.77 -8.53 -3.14
N VAL A 45 7.97 -7.47 -3.02
CA VAL A 45 8.36 -6.23 -2.35
C VAL A 45 7.44 -5.97 -1.16
N ILE A 46 8.03 -5.70 -0.01
CA ILE A 46 7.37 -5.24 1.21
C ILE A 46 7.60 -3.73 1.33
N VAL A 47 6.52 -2.96 1.43
CA VAL A 47 6.58 -1.50 1.61
C VAL A 47 6.20 -1.18 3.05
N ILE A 48 7.01 -0.36 3.72
CA ILE A 48 6.74 0.11 5.08
C ILE A 48 6.12 1.50 4.98
N GLU A 49 4.89 1.66 5.44
CA GLU A 49 4.22 2.95 5.46
C GLU A 49 4.70 3.80 6.64
N GLY A 50 4.76 5.13 6.44
CA GLY A 50 5.13 6.15 7.42
C GLY A 50 6.63 6.40 7.52
N THR A 51 7.44 5.77 6.66
CA THR A 51 8.90 5.76 6.79
C THR A 51 9.62 6.57 5.70
N GLY A 52 8.90 7.12 4.72
CA GLY A 52 9.44 8.11 3.80
C GLY A 52 8.73 8.21 2.45
N ARG A 53 9.10 9.22 1.65
CA ARG A 53 8.33 9.65 0.46
C ARG A 53 7.95 8.51 -0.49
N ALA A 54 8.91 7.77 -1.03
CA ALA A 54 8.62 6.71 -1.99
C ALA A 54 7.76 5.58 -1.38
N ALA A 55 7.97 5.26 -0.11
CA ALA A 55 7.24 4.21 0.57
C ALA A 55 5.78 4.64 0.82
N ASP A 56 5.58 5.89 1.27
CA ASP A 56 4.28 6.47 1.54
C ASP A 56 3.46 6.70 0.27
N GLU A 57 4.09 7.15 -0.81
CA GLU A 57 3.44 7.30 -2.12
C GLU A 57 2.90 5.96 -2.63
N ILE A 58 3.71 4.89 -2.58
CA ILE A 58 3.28 3.55 -3.00
C ILE A 58 2.19 3.02 -2.07
N ALA A 59 2.33 3.19 -0.74
CA ALA A 59 1.33 2.76 0.23
C ALA A 59 -0.02 3.46 0.02
N LEU A 60 0.00 4.78 -0.23
CA LEU A 60 -1.19 5.57 -0.55
C LEU A 60 -1.88 5.07 -1.82
N ILE A 61 -1.11 4.86 -2.90
CA ILE A 61 -1.65 4.35 -4.17
C ILE A 61 -2.24 2.95 -3.96
N TYR A 62 -1.55 2.06 -3.22
CA TYR A 62 -2.05 0.73 -2.92
C TYR A 62 -3.39 0.78 -2.17
N LYS A 63 -3.52 1.65 -1.16
CA LYS A 63 -4.77 1.88 -0.44
C LYS A 63 -5.86 2.48 -1.33
N TYR A 64 -5.51 3.36 -2.25
CA TYR A 64 -6.47 3.93 -3.19
C TYR A 64 -7.02 2.89 -4.17
N LEU A 65 -6.16 1.99 -4.68
CA LEU A 65 -6.52 0.99 -5.67
C LEU A 65 -7.18 -0.25 -5.08
N TYR A 66 -6.80 -0.65 -3.87
CA TYR A 66 -7.17 -1.94 -3.27
C TYR A 66 -7.78 -1.83 -1.87
N GLY A 67 -7.71 -0.67 -1.24
CA GLY A 67 -8.46 -0.41 -0.01
C GLY A 67 -9.93 -0.19 -0.33
N ASN A 68 -10.83 -0.83 0.41
CA ASN A 68 -12.26 -0.47 0.39
C ASN A 68 -12.37 1.03 0.72
N HIS A 69 -12.67 1.85 -0.30
CA HIS A 69 -12.51 3.31 -0.34
C HIS A 69 -12.76 4.08 0.99
N PRO A 70 -11.85 4.98 1.40
CA PRO A 70 -12.19 6.15 2.23
C PRO A 70 -12.55 7.39 1.41
N VAL A 71 -12.48 7.35 0.07
CA VAL A 71 -12.72 8.52 -0.81
C VAL A 71 -14.10 9.14 -0.59
N GLN A 72 -15.11 8.32 -0.26
CA GLN A 72 -16.43 8.81 0.10
C GLN A 72 -16.42 9.66 1.38
N HIS A 73 -15.58 9.35 2.37
CA HIS A 73 -15.58 10.08 3.65
C HIS A 73 -14.89 11.44 3.57
N GLU A 74 -13.88 11.60 2.72
CA GLU A 74 -13.19 12.90 2.57
C GLU A 74 -14.01 13.88 1.73
N GLU A 75 -14.68 13.37 0.69
CA GLU A 75 -15.67 14.15 -0.07
C GLU A 75 -16.90 14.49 0.80
N GLN A 76 -17.43 13.53 1.57
CA GLN A 76 -18.52 13.78 2.52
C GLN A 76 -18.13 14.75 3.63
N ARG A 77 -16.89 14.73 4.13
CA ARG A 77 -16.39 15.71 5.12
C ARG A 77 -16.28 17.10 4.52
N SER A 78 -15.82 17.21 3.28
CA SER A 78 -15.74 18.48 2.56
C SER A 78 -17.14 19.06 2.27
N ILE A 79 -18.09 18.22 1.88
CA ILE A 79 -19.49 18.61 1.68
C ILE A 79 -20.17 18.98 3.00
N ALA A 80 -19.93 18.21 4.08
CA ALA A 80 -20.47 18.51 5.40
C ALA A 80 -19.93 19.84 5.95
N ALA A 81 -18.63 20.10 5.80
CA ALA A 81 -18.00 21.35 6.20
C ALA A 81 -18.56 22.55 5.39
N TYR A 82 -18.78 22.38 4.09
CA TYR A 82 -19.41 23.41 3.26
C TYR A 82 -20.85 23.70 3.69
N ASN A 83 -21.65 22.66 3.95
CA ASN A 83 -23.04 22.82 4.37
C ASN A 83 -23.16 23.48 5.75
N GLU A 84 -22.27 23.14 6.69
CA GLU A 84 -22.22 23.78 8.01
C GLU A 84 -21.87 25.27 7.91
N ALA A 85 -20.87 25.61 7.08
CA ALA A 85 -20.50 26.99 6.84
C ALA A 85 -21.67 27.76 6.19
N SER A 86 -22.32 27.18 5.19
CA SER A 86 -23.46 27.79 4.48
C SER A 86 -24.65 28.07 5.41
N SER A 87 -24.98 27.15 6.32
CA SER A 87 -26.06 27.36 7.31
C SER A 87 -25.80 28.57 8.21
N LYS A 88 -24.57 28.74 8.69
CA LYS A 88 -24.19 29.88 9.55
C LYS A 88 -24.29 31.23 8.85
N PHE A 89 -24.20 31.26 7.52
CA PHE A 89 -24.38 32.47 6.72
C PHE A 89 -25.84 32.81 6.45
N GLN A 90 -26.77 31.85 6.58
CA GLN A 90 -28.21 32.10 6.40
C GLN A 90 -28.88 32.64 7.68
N ASP A 91 -28.25 32.46 8.83
CA ASP A 91 -28.72 32.95 10.13
C ASP A 91 -28.24 34.38 10.48
N LEU A 92 -27.60 35.08 9.53
CA LEU A 92 -27.12 36.47 9.61
C LEU A 92 -28.05 37.41 8.84
#